data_AF-A0A3Q2Q1Z3-F1
#
_entry.id   AF-A0A3Q2Q1Z3-F1
#
_cell.length_a   1.000
_cell.length_b   1.000
_cell.length_c   1.000
_cell.angle_alpha   90.00
_cell.angle_beta   90.00
_cell.angle_gamma   90.00
#
_symmetry.space_group_name_H-M   'P 1'
#
loop_
_entity.id
_entity.type
_entity.pdbx_description
1 polymer ?
#
loop_
_entity_poly.entity_id
_entity_poly.type
_entity_poly.pdbx_seq_one_letter_code
_entity_poly.pdbx_strand_id
1 'polypeptide(L)'
;QYDTCGHVEYLDFLQQLPQNDTYLPNTFSNVCKNCDHVVARHEYTFSVVDEYQEYTMLCMLCGKAEDSISVLPDDPRQSAPLF
;
A
#
# COMPACT_ATOMS: atom_id res chain seq x y z
N GLN A 1 19.92 -6.69 3.48
CA GLN A 1 19.86 -6.77 4.95
C GLN A 1 18.39 -6.66 5.32
N TYR A 2 17.68 -7.77 5.33
CA TYR A 2 16.27 -7.88 5.67
C TYR A 2 16.15 -8.88 6.83
N ASP A 3 15.28 -8.57 7.79
CA ASP A 3 14.99 -9.31 9.02
C ASP A 3 16.18 -9.86 9.81
N THR A 4 16.70 -9.08 10.75
CA THR A 4 17.75 -9.54 11.67
C THR A 4 17.24 -10.45 12.79
N CYS A 5 15.92 -10.69 12.88
CA CYS A 5 15.32 -11.40 14.02
C CYS A 5 15.09 -12.90 13.79
N GLY A 6 15.09 -13.39 12.55
CA GLY A 6 14.96 -14.82 12.23
C GLY A 6 13.59 -15.46 12.50
N HIS A 7 12.56 -14.70 12.86
CA HIS A 7 11.19 -15.20 13.11
C HIS A 7 10.28 -14.93 11.91
N VAL A 8 9.52 -15.94 11.45
CA VAL A 8 8.68 -15.89 10.22
C VAL A 8 7.20 -15.61 10.51
N GLU A 9 6.83 -15.29 11.75
CA GLU A 9 5.43 -15.05 12.10
C GLU A 9 5.12 -13.55 12.18
N TYR A 10 4.49 -13.06 11.12
CA TYR A 10 4.17 -11.66 10.90
C TYR A 10 2.67 -11.56 10.59
N LEU A 11 1.83 -10.91 11.40
CA LEU A 11 1.41 -9.51 11.24
C LEU A 11 0.42 -9.17 12.37
N ASP A 12 0.63 -8.10 13.13
CA ASP A 12 -0.47 -7.36 13.78
C ASP A 12 -0.64 -6.03 13.04
N PHE A 13 -1.81 -5.83 12.44
CA PHE A 13 -2.14 -4.67 11.62
C PHE A 13 -2.55 -3.51 12.53
N LEU A 14 -1.65 -2.57 12.77
CA LEU A 14 -2.02 -1.27 13.34
C LEU A 14 -2.47 -0.35 12.20
N GLN A 15 -3.75 -0.46 11.83
CA GLN A 15 -4.37 0.48 10.90
C GLN A 15 -4.66 1.80 11.64
N GLN A 16 -4.00 2.88 11.25
CA GLN A 16 -4.36 4.22 11.70
C GLN A 16 -5.53 4.71 10.83
N LEU A 17 -6.71 4.91 11.44
CA LEU A 17 -7.89 5.42 10.75
C LEU A 17 -7.76 6.94 10.53
N PRO A 18 -8.26 7.47 9.39
CA PRO A 18 -8.07 8.87 9.03
C PRO A 18 -8.79 9.82 9.99
N GLN A 19 -8.07 10.85 10.44
CA GLN A 19 -8.60 11.95 11.24
C GLN A 19 -8.62 13.27 10.46
N ASN A 20 -9.36 13.28 9.34
CA ASN A 20 -9.63 14.44 8.48
C ASN A 20 -8.64 14.62 7.30
N ASP A 21 -9.22 14.99 6.15
CA ASP A 21 -8.63 15.45 4.87
C ASP A 21 -7.90 14.43 3.94
N THR A 22 -8.63 14.10 2.86
CA THR A 22 -8.35 13.66 1.47
C THR A 22 -7.00 13.06 1.02
N TYR A 23 -5.90 13.22 1.72
CA TYR A 23 -4.59 12.67 1.34
C TYR A 23 -3.78 12.36 2.60
N LEU A 24 -3.82 11.10 3.05
CA LEU A 24 -2.87 10.58 4.03
C LEU A 24 -2.31 9.27 3.49
N PRO A 25 -0.98 9.09 3.44
CA PRO A 25 -0.42 7.78 3.24
C PRO A 25 -0.87 6.89 4.40
N ASN A 26 -1.66 5.86 4.09
CA ASN A 26 -2.00 4.81 5.05
C ASN A 26 -0.71 4.04 5.32
N THR A 27 0.00 4.41 6.40
CA THR A 27 1.23 3.72 6.79
C THR A 27 0.92 2.64 7.81
N PHE A 28 1.29 1.40 7.50
CA PHE A 28 1.18 0.27 8.42
C PHE A 28 2.57 -0.35 8.63
N SER A 29 2.96 -0.46 9.89
CA SER A 29 4.22 -1.11 10.25
C SER A 29 3.99 -2.58 10.45
N ASN A 30 4.80 -3.36 9.77
CA ASN A 30 5.04 -4.71 10.15
C ASN A 30 5.79 -4.65 11.51
N VAL A 31 5.20 -5.15 12.63
CA VAL A 31 5.89 -5.42 13.93
C VAL A 31 6.03 -6.92 14.27
N CYS A 32 7.21 -7.34 14.74
CA CYS A 32 7.52 -8.74 15.06
C CYS A 32 6.95 -9.11 16.42
N LYS A 33 6.14 -10.17 16.51
CA LYS A 33 5.45 -10.57 17.75
C LYS A 33 6.37 -11.02 18.89
N ASN A 34 7.62 -11.41 18.59
CA ASN A 34 8.53 -11.97 19.59
C ASN A 34 9.42 -10.92 20.27
N CYS A 35 9.64 -9.77 19.63
CA CYS A 35 10.54 -8.74 20.14
C CYS A 35 10.12 -7.31 19.82
N ASP A 36 8.91 -7.12 19.29
CA ASP A 36 8.25 -5.84 19.05
C ASP A 36 9.01 -4.83 18.18
N HIS A 37 10.06 -5.27 17.47
CA HIS A 37 10.76 -4.40 16.52
C HIS A 37 9.97 -4.28 15.21
N VAL A 38 10.14 -3.13 14.56
CA VAL A 38 9.57 -2.87 13.23
C VAL A 38 10.46 -3.51 12.19
N VAL A 39 9.92 -4.48 11.45
CA VAL A 39 10.62 -5.15 10.35
C VAL A 39 10.52 -4.37 9.06
N ALA A 40 9.33 -3.87 8.77
CA ALA A 40 9.07 -3.13 7.55
C ALA A 40 7.97 -2.12 7.77
N ARG A 41 7.98 -1.09 6.93
CA ARG A 41 6.91 -0.11 6.86
C ARG A 41 6.30 -0.21 5.48
N HIS A 42 4.98 -0.35 5.46
CA HIS A 42 4.19 -0.17 4.26
C HIS A 42 3.69 1.26 4.25
N GLU A 43 3.87 1.90 3.11
CA GLU A 43 3.32 3.21 2.82
C GLU A 43 2.41 3.02 1.61
N TYR A 44 1.11 3.18 1.83
CA TYR A 44 0.12 3.15 0.77
C TYR A 44 -0.45 4.55 0.59
N THR A 45 -0.37 5.08 -0.63
CA THR A 45 -0.95 6.37 -0.96
C THR A 45 -2.04 6.17 -2.00
N PHE A 46 -3.15 6.84 -1.77
CA PHE A 46 -4.24 6.98 -2.71
C PHE A 46 -4.42 8.45 -3.05
N SER A 47 -4.50 8.75 -4.34
CA SER A 47 -4.84 10.08 -4.83
C SER A 47 -5.80 9.99 -6.00
N VAL A 48 -6.65 11.00 -6.15
CA VAL A 48 -7.42 11.21 -7.38
C VAL A 48 -6.80 12.41 -8.08
N VAL A 49 -6.27 12.17 -9.27
CA VAL A 49 -5.65 13.20 -10.12
C VAL A 49 -6.40 13.21 -11.45
N ASP A 50 -7.00 14.36 -11.77
CA ASP A 50 -7.93 14.53 -12.88
C ASP A 50 -9.07 13.48 -12.82
N GLU A 51 -9.12 12.57 -13.79
CA GLU A 51 -10.13 11.51 -13.95
C GLU A 51 -9.57 10.11 -13.65
N TYR A 52 -8.46 10.03 -12.90
CA TYR A 52 -7.80 8.79 -12.55
C TYR A 52 -7.58 8.66 -11.04
N GLN A 53 -7.85 7.46 -10.55
CA GLN A 53 -7.46 6.98 -9.23
C GLN A 53 -6.03 6.44 -9.33
N GLU A 54 -5.13 6.99 -8.54
CA GLU A 54 -3.74 6.55 -8.46
C GLU A 54 -3.49 5.84 -7.13
N TYR A 55 -2.86 4.68 -7.23
CA TYR A 55 -2.50 3.84 -6.10
C TYR A 55 -0.99 3.64 -6.10
N THR A 56 -0.33 3.95 -4.99
CA THR A 56 1.08 3.63 -4.83
C THR A 56 1.32 2.91 -3.51
N MET A 57 2.21 1.92 -3.56
CA MET A 57 2.63 1.12 -2.42
C MET A 57 4.15 1.10 -2.39
N LEU A 58 4.72 1.37 -1.23
CA LEU A 58 6.14 1.18 -0.95
C LEU A 58 6.32 0.35 0.32
N CYS A 59 7.06 -0.75 0.21
CA CYS A 59 7.49 -1.55 1.35
C CYS A 59 8.83 -2.21 1.05
N MET A 60 9.75 -2.20 2.02
CA MET A 60 11.06 -2.85 1.84
C MET A 60 10.97 -4.38 1.70
N LEU A 61 9.89 -5.01 2.17
CA LEU A 61 9.65 -6.45 2.01
C LEU A 61 8.77 -6.80 0.82
N CYS A 62 7.66 -6.06 0.63
CA CYS A 62 6.70 -6.35 -0.45
C CYS A 62 7.09 -5.72 -1.78
N GLY A 63 8.02 -4.77 -1.78
CA GLY A 63 8.47 -4.05 -2.96
C GLY A 63 7.74 -2.72 -3.17
N LYS A 64 7.92 -2.16 -4.37
CA LYS A 64 7.22 -0.95 -4.83
C LYS A 64 6.21 -1.34 -5.91
N ALA A 65 4.99 -0.84 -5.80
CA ALA A 65 3.95 -1.00 -6.82
C ALA A 65 3.22 0.34 -7.04
N GLU A 66 2.80 0.58 -8.27
CA GLU A 66 2.08 1.77 -8.69
C GLU A 66 1.05 1.36 -9.76
N ASP A 67 -0.19 1.84 -9.63
CA ASP A 67 -1.29 1.52 -10.52
C ASP A 67 -2.25 2.71 -10.68
N SER A 68 -2.98 2.76 -11.81
CA SER A 68 -3.96 3.83 -12.07
C SER A 68 -5.20 3.34 -12.82
N ILE A 69 -6.39 3.72 -12.33
CA ILE A 69 -7.69 3.30 -12.86
C ILE A 69 -8.55 4.53 -13.12
N SER A 70 -9.27 4.60 -14.24
CA SER A 70 -10.19 5.73 -14.46
C SER A 70 -11.31 5.77 -13.40
N VAL A 71 -11.72 6.97 -13.01
CA VAL A 71 -12.93 7.20 -12.20
C VAL A 71 -14.21 7.00 -13.01
N LEU A 72 -14.11 7.01 -14.34
CA LEU A 72 -15.25 6.85 -15.23
C LEU A 72 -15.75 5.39 -15.22
N PRO A 73 -17.06 5.17 -15.36
CA PRO A 73 -17.64 3.82 -15.36
C PRO A 73 -17.23 2.95 -16.57
N ASP A 74 -16.73 3.55 -17.65
CA ASP A 74 -16.21 2.87 -18.84
C ASP A 74 -14.81 3.42 -19.12
N ASP A 75 -13.76 2.69 -18.75
CA ASP A 75 -12.36 3.07 -19.01
C ASP A 75 -12.00 2.67 -20.46
N PRO A 76 -11.79 3.62 -21.38
CA PRO A 76 -11.53 3.33 -22.79
C PRO A 76 -10.17 2.66 -23.06
N ARG A 77 -9.32 2.50 -22.03
CA ARG A 77 -8.05 1.77 -22.10
C ARG A 77 -8.21 0.32 -21.65
N GLN A 78 -9.25 0.00 -20.88
CA GLN A 78 -9.61 -1.36 -20.49
C GLN A 78 -10.55 -2.05 -21.50
N SER A 79 -11.06 -1.31 -22.50
CA SER A 79 -11.83 -1.87 -23.62
C SER A 79 -10.97 -2.55 -24.70
N ALA A 80 -9.68 -2.79 -24.45
CA ALA A 80 -8.85 -3.60 -25.33
C ALA A 80 -9.24 -5.08 -25.17
N PRO A 81 -9.70 -5.78 -26.22
CA PRO A 81 -9.96 -7.20 -26.14
C PRO A 81 -8.67 -7.92 -25.79
N LEU A 82 -8.71 -8.82 -24.80
CA LEU A 82 -7.65 -9.80 -24.56
C LEU A 82 -7.66 -10.83 -25.70
N PHE A 83 -7.11 -10.48 -26.87
CA PHE A 83 -6.83 -11.42 -27.96
C PHE A 83 -5.51 -11.09 -28.65
#